data_AF-A0A968X9B6-F1
#
_entry.id   AF-A0A968X9B6-F1
#
_cell.length_a   1.000
_cell.length_b   1.000
_cell.length_c   1.000
_cell.angle_alpha   90.00
_cell.angle_beta   90.00
_cell.angle_gamma   90.00
#
_symmetry.space_group_name_H-M   'P 1'
#
loop_
_entity.id
_entity.type
_entity.pdbx_description
1 polymer ?
#
loop_
_entity_poly.entity_id
_entity_poly.type
_entity_poly.pdbx_seq_one_letter_code
_entity_poly.pdbx_strand_id
1 'polypeptide(L)'
;MQAPRALFLFPDGNIYPDNLVCSGVLSPDGLPCPYSDHGRFPELITVNVNAPGYEPGRGRSGDRSPPCAKYHLGHLGHWQNYNDQTFPEDLLPLRLFKCKMWFWVVVLGLYESDPTQVK
;
A
#
# COMPACT_ATOMS: atom_id res chain seq x y z
N MET A 1 8.46 5.07 19.28
CA MET A 1 7.92 5.31 17.93
C MET A 1 7.39 3.99 17.41
N GLN A 2 6.14 3.93 16.93
CA GLN A 2 5.60 2.68 16.35
C GLN A 2 6.21 2.43 14.97
N ALA A 3 6.51 1.18 14.66
CA ALA A 3 6.97 0.77 13.34
C ALA A 3 5.93 1.15 12.26
N PRO A 4 6.33 1.52 11.03
CA PRO A 4 5.39 1.81 9.95
C PRO A 4 4.50 0.60 9.64
N ARG A 5 3.26 0.86 9.21
CA ARG A 5 2.36 -0.21 8.70
C ARG A 5 2.61 -0.49 7.22
N ALA A 6 3.03 0.53 6.48
CA ALA A 6 3.22 0.48 5.05
C ALA A 6 4.39 1.38 4.63
N LEU A 7 4.97 1.08 3.47
CA LEU A 7 6.00 1.88 2.82
C LEU A 7 5.51 2.34 1.46
N PHE A 8 5.72 3.61 1.15
CA PHE A 8 5.34 4.25 -0.10
C PHE A 8 6.55 4.37 -1.02
N LEU A 9 6.36 3.99 -2.28
CA LEU A 9 7.42 3.99 -3.30
C LEU A 9 7.21 5.21 -4.21
N PHE A 10 8.15 6.15 -4.20
CA PHE A 10 8.04 7.38 -4.97
C PHE A 10 8.76 7.27 -6.32
N PRO A 11 8.36 8.06 -7.32
CA PRO A 11 8.99 8.06 -8.65
C PRO A 11 10.48 8.43 -8.64
N ASP A 12 10.92 9.19 -7.63
CA ASP A 12 12.32 9.58 -7.41
C ASP A 12 13.20 8.44 -6.86
N GLY A 13 12.61 7.26 -6.63
CA GLY A 13 13.30 6.09 -6.07
C GLY A 13 13.32 6.06 -4.54
N ASN A 14 12.83 7.10 -3.86
CA ASN A 14 12.78 7.12 -2.40
C ASN A 14 11.63 6.27 -1.87
N ILE A 15 11.85 5.68 -0.69
CA ILE A 15 10.85 4.89 0.05
C ILE A 15 10.53 5.63 1.36
N TYR A 16 9.25 5.96 1.55
CA TYR A 16 8.80 6.72 2.71
C TYR A 16 7.87 5.89 3.60
N PRO A 17 8.00 5.98 4.94
CA PRO A 17 7.07 5.35 5.85
C PRO A 17 5.69 6.03 5.80
N ASP A 18 4.66 5.25 6.12
CA ASP A 18 3.28 5.67 6.06
C ASP A 18 2.95 6.94 6.82
N ASN A 19 3.57 7.20 7.97
CA ASN A 19 3.29 8.44 8.72
C ASN A 19 3.67 9.69 7.94
N LEU A 20 4.76 9.69 7.16
CA LEU A 20 5.15 10.90 6.43
C LEU A 20 4.19 11.21 5.28
N VAL A 21 3.63 10.18 4.65
CA VAL A 21 2.68 10.33 3.54
C VAL A 21 1.26 10.55 4.06
N CYS A 22 0.77 9.67 4.94
CA CYS A 22 -0.62 9.68 5.38
C CYS A 22 -0.96 10.83 6.34
N SER A 23 0.02 11.40 7.07
CA SER A 23 -0.22 12.58 7.91
C SER A 23 -0.29 13.90 7.14
N GLY A 24 0.10 13.89 5.85
CA GLY A 24 0.15 15.09 5.04
C GLY A 24 1.49 15.85 5.09
N VAL A 25 2.48 15.36 5.85
CA VAL A 25 3.83 15.97 5.91
C VAL A 25 4.48 16.07 4.52
N LEU A 26 4.29 15.05 3.68
CA LEU A 26 4.75 15.03 2.29
C LEU A 26 3.67 15.46 1.28
N SER A 27 2.53 15.97 1.73
CA SER A 27 1.47 16.45 0.84
C SER A 27 1.72 17.90 0.42
N PRO A 28 1.55 18.28 -0.86
CA PRO A 28 1.74 19.66 -1.31
C PRO A 28 0.83 20.69 -0.63
N ASP A 29 -0.36 20.29 -0.21
CA ASP A 29 -1.35 21.11 0.50
C ASP A 29 -1.28 20.97 2.03
N GLY A 30 -0.37 20.13 2.53
CA GLY A 30 -0.24 19.80 3.95
C GLY A 30 -1.41 19.01 4.53
N LEU A 31 -2.37 18.56 3.70
CA LEU A 31 -3.54 17.82 4.17
C LEU A 31 -3.23 16.33 4.34
N PRO A 32 -3.75 15.69 5.40
CA PRO A 32 -3.59 14.27 5.58
C PRO A 32 -4.33 13.48 4.49
N CYS A 33 -3.90 12.24 4.28
CA CYS A 33 -4.61 11.32 3.40
C CYS A 33 -6.07 11.16 3.89
N PRO A 34 -7.08 11.24 3.01
CA PRO A 34 -8.50 11.11 3.40
C PRO A 34 -8.86 9.76 4.04
N TYR A 35 -8.03 8.75 3.81
CA TYR A 35 -8.19 7.40 4.36
C TYR A 35 -7.22 7.14 5.51
N SER A 36 -6.49 8.16 5.98
CA SER A 36 -5.55 7.98 7.09
C SER A 36 -6.28 7.64 8.38
N ASP A 37 -5.64 6.80 9.18
CA ASP A 37 -6.03 6.50 10.54
C ASP A 37 -5.08 7.29 11.46
N HIS A 38 -5.52 8.44 11.97
CA HIS A 38 -4.70 9.36 12.78
C HIS A 38 -3.34 9.70 12.14
N GLY A 39 -3.33 10.00 10.83
CA GLY A 39 -2.12 10.33 10.07
C GLY A 39 -1.22 9.13 9.73
N ARG A 40 -1.74 7.90 9.89
CA ARG A 40 -1.07 6.64 9.55
C ARG A 40 -1.82 5.91 8.45
N PHE A 41 -1.21 4.85 7.93
CA PHE A 41 -1.89 3.97 6.99
C PHE A 41 -3.11 3.34 7.66
N PRO A 42 -4.26 3.24 6.96
CA PRO A 42 -5.45 2.61 7.52
C PRO A 42 -5.21 1.13 7.82
N GLU A 43 -5.96 0.60 8.79
CA GLU A 43 -6.05 -0.83 9.02
C GLU A 43 -6.58 -1.57 7.78
N LEU A 44 -6.06 -2.77 7.55
CA LEU A 44 -6.50 -3.58 6.42
C LEU A 44 -7.89 -4.16 6.68
N ILE A 45 -8.66 -4.25 5.60
CA ILE A 45 -9.96 -4.92 5.58
C ILE A 45 -9.87 -6.22 4.79
N THR A 46 -10.76 -7.15 5.11
CA THR A 46 -10.96 -8.34 4.28
C THR A 46 -11.81 -7.96 3.08
N VAL A 47 -11.31 -8.24 1.87
CA VAL A 47 -12.02 -7.99 0.63
C VAL A 47 -13.27 -8.87 0.58
N ASN A 48 -14.41 -8.23 0.39
CA ASN A 48 -15.70 -8.89 0.16
C ASN A 48 -16.26 -8.40 -1.17
N VAL A 49 -16.29 -9.28 -2.17
CA VAL A 49 -16.74 -8.95 -3.53
C VAL A 49 -18.24 -8.64 -3.61
N ASN A 50 -18.99 -9.00 -2.59
CA ASN A 50 -20.43 -8.73 -2.48
C ASN A 50 -20.71 -7.45 -1.67
N ALA A 51 -19.69 -6.77 -1.14
CA ALA A 51 -19.89 -5.56 -0.36
C ALA A 51 -20.32 -4.38 -1.24
N PRO A 52 -21.24 -3.51 -0.77
CA PRO A 52 -21.53 -2.25 -1.45
C PRO A 52 -20.26 -1.41 -1.62
N GLY A 53 -19.96 -0.99 -2.85
CA GLY A 53 -18.76 -0.22 -3.15
C GLY A 53 -17.48 -1.05 -3.35
N TYR A 54 -17.58 -2.37 -3.53
CA TYR A 54 -16.46 -3.18 -3.98
C TYR A 54 -15.93 -2.70 -5.33
N GLU A 55 -14.60 -2.53 -5.41
CA GLU A 55 -13.88 -2.18 -6.63
C GLU A 55 -13.07 -3.42 -7.09
N PRO A 56 -13.27 -3.94 -8.32
CA PRO A 56 -12.60 -5.15 -8.80
C PRO A 56 -11.06 -5.13 -8.71
N GLY A 57 -10.45 -3.94 -8.68
CA GLY A 57 -9.01 -3.77 -8.58
C GLY A 57 -8.41 -4.10 -7.21
N ARG A 58 -9.20 -4.40 -6.16
CA ARG A 58 -8.68 -4.48 -4.78
C ARG A 58 -8.06 -5.82 -4.38
N GLY A 59 -8.18 -6.85 -5.21
CA GLY A 59 -7.79 -8.22 -4.91
C GLY A 59 -8.97 -9.19 -4.97
N ARG A 60 -8.79 -10.41 -4.47
CA ARG A 60 -9.83 -11.46 -4.48
C ARG A 60 -10.62 -11.46 -3.17
N SER A 61 -11.80 -12.06 -3.17
CA SER A 61 -12.57 -12.26 -1.93
C SER A 61 -11.73 -13.01 -0.89
N GLY A 62 -11.67 -12.49 0.33
CA GLY A 62 -10.87 -13.05 1.43
C GLY A 62 -9.47 -12.44 1.58
N ASP A 63 -8.95 -11.76 0.56
CA ASP A 63 -7.67 -11.06 0.65
C ASP A 63 -7.72 -9.93 1.69
N ARG A 64 -6.59 -9.63 2.31
CA ARG A 64 -6.39 -8.39 3.07
C ARG A 64 -5.96 -7.29 2.10
N SER A 65 -6.66 -6.17 2.16
CA SER A 65 -6.42 -5.02 1.28
C SER A 65 -6.71 -3.72 2.03
N PRO A 66 -5.93 -2.66 1.84
CA PRO A 66 -6.23 -1.40 2.47
C PRO A 66 -7.48 -0.77 1.87
N PRO A 67 -8.33 -0.10 2.66
CA PRO A 67 -9.54 0.55 2.15
C PRO A 67 -9.22 1.69 1.16
N CYS A 68 -8.01 2.24 1.23
CA CYS A 68 -7.49 3.24 0.32
C CYS A 68 -6.91 2.66 -0.99
N ALA A 69 -6.86 1.34 -1.17
CA ALA A 69 -6.39 0.71 -2.40
C ALA A 69 -7.36 1.02 -3.55
N LYS A 70 -6.80 1.36 -4.71
CA LYS A 70 -7.52 1.42 -5.98
C LYS A 70 -7.21 0.19 -6.83
N TYR A 71 -5.93 -0.19 -6.90
CA TYR A 71 -5.46 -1.36 -7.63
C TYR A 71 -4.48 -2.17 -6.80
N HIS A 72 -4.58 -3.49 -6.88
CA HIS A 72 -3.55 -4.46 -6.54
C HIS A 72 -2.73 -4.71 -7.81
N LEU A 73 -1.41 -4.60 -7.70
CA LEU A 73 -0.48 -4.65 -8.83
C LEU A 73 0.39 -5.92 -8.82
N GLY A 74 0.03 -6.92 -8.01
CA GLY A 74 0.81 -8.15 -7.82
C GLY A 74 1.86 -8.01 -6.72
N HIS A 75 2.92 -8.82 -6.81
CA HIS A 75 4.08 -8.70 -5.92
C HIS A 75 5.02 -7.57 -6.37
N LEU A 76 5.70 -6.91 -5.43
CA LEU A 76 6.61 -5.80 -5.73
C LEU A 76 7.73 -6.21 -6.70
N GLY A 77 8.30 -7.42 -6.54
CA GLY A 77 9.41 -7.88 -7.36
C GLY A 77 9.14 -7.95 -8.88
N HIS A 78 7.88 -7.94 -9.32
CA HIS A 78 7.53 -7.89 -10.74
C HIS A 78 7.95 -6.55 -11.36
N TRP A 79 8.00 -5.51 -10.52
CA TRP A 79 8.28 -4.14 -10.89
C TRP A 79 9.75 -3.74 -10.65
N GLN A 80 10.63 -4.69 -10.31
CA GLN A 80 12.06 -4.43 -10.21
C GLN A 80 12.60 -3.95 -11.57
N ASN A 81 13.45 -2.93 -11.57
CA ASN A 81 14.02 -2.27 -12.76
C ASN A 81 12.99 -1.55 -13.64
N TYR A 82 11.73 -1.44 -13.22
CA TYR A 82 10.77 -0.58 -13.89
C TYR A 82 11.14 0.88 -13.63
N ASN A 83 11.33 1.68 -14.69
CA ASN A 83 11.84 3.06 -14.61
C ASN A 83 13.14 3.20 -13.79
N ASP A 84 14.07 2.25 -13.96
CA ASP A 84 15.37 2.23 -13.27
C ASP A 84 15.29 2.17 -11.73
N GLN A 85 14.13 1.79 -11.18
CA GLN A 85 13.93 1.64 -9.75
C GLN A 85 14.46 0.29 -9.25
N THR A 86 15.23 0.33 -8.17
CA THR A 86 15.73 -0.86 -7.46
C THR A 86 15.15 -0.89 -6.06
N PHE A 87 14.36 -1.90 -5.75
CA PHE A 87 13.78 -2.07 -4.41
C PHE A 87 14.62 -3.03 -3.54
N PRO A 88 14.62 -2.84 -2.22
CA PRO A 88 15.21 -3.77 -1.26
C PRO A 88 14.66 -5.20 -1.37
N GLU A 89 15.52 -6.20 -1.25
CA GLU A 89 15.18 -7.63 -1.44
C GLU A 89 14.08 -8.13 -0.49
N ASP A 90 14.08 -7.63 0.74
CA ASP A 90 13.09 -7.96 1.78
C ASP A 90 11.68 -7.47 1.45
N LEU A 91 11.55 -6.43 0.61
CA LEU A 91 10.26 -5.88 0.19
C LEU A 91 9.71 -6.53 -1.08
N LEU A 92 10.56 -7.14 -1.92
CA LEU A 92 10.17 -7.76 -3.19
C LEU A 92 8.99 -8.76 -3.10
N PRO A 93 8.86 -9.60 -2.05
CA PRO A 93 7.76 -10.55 -1.97
C PRO A 93 6.44 -9.95 -1.47
N LEU A 94 6.44 -8.67 -1.05
CA LEU A 94 5.24 -8.01 -0.53
C LEU A 94 4.25 -7.66 -1.64
N ARG A 95 2.97 -7.56 -1.25
CA ARG A 95 1.90 -7.11 -2.15
C ARG A 95 2.05 -5.63 -2.44
N LEU A 96 2.05 -5.29 -3.72
CA LEU A 96 2.06 -3.92 -4.21
C LEU A 96 0.64 -3.45 -4.51
N PHE A 97 0.30 -2.27 -4.02
CA PHE A 97 -0.94 -1.59 -4.33
C PHE A 97 -0.68 -0.20 -4.90
N LYS A 98 -1.63 0.29 -5.69
CA LYS A 98 -1.79 1.71 -6.00
C LYS A 98 -2.95 2.25 -5.18
N CYS A 99 -2.67 3.22 -4.31
CA CYS A 99 -3.72 3.83 -3.49
C CYS A 99 -4.55 4.85 -4.29
N LYS A 100 -5.64 5.35 -3.69
CA LYS A 100 -6.53 6.36 -4.30
C LYS A 100 -5.88 7.74 -4.47
N MET A 101 -4.76 8.00 -3.81
CA MET A 101 -3.88 9.14 -4.06
C MET A 101 -2.80 8.86 -5.11
N TRP A 102 -2.91 7.74 -5.84
CA TRP A 102 -2.03 7.32 -6.93
C TRP A 102 -0.59 6.93 -6.56
N PHE A 103 -0.23 6.95 -5.27
CA PHE A 103 1.04 6.41 -4.82
C PHE A 103 1.08 4.88 -4.87
N TRP A 104 2.26 4.35 -5.14
CA TRP A 104 2.58 2.94 -4.93
C TRP A 104 2.87 2.69 -3.45
N VAL A 105 2.35 1.60 -2.92
CA VAL A 105 2.46 1.26 -1.51
C VAL A 105 2.55 -0.25 -1.33
N VAL A 106 3.47 -0.68 -0.46
CA VAL A 106 3.52 -2.04 0.08
C VAL A 106 3.12 -2.02 1.53
N VAL A 107 2.36 -3.03 1.96
CA VAL A 107 1.99 -3.19 3.37
C VAL A 107 2.99 -4.16 4.01
N LEU A 108 3.63 -3.73 5.10
CA LEU A 108 4.63 -4.55 5.76
C LEU A 108 3.98 -5.81 6.34
N GLY A 109 4.61 -6.96 6.12
CA GLY A 109 4.10 -8.27 6.53
C GLY A 109 3.01 -8.86 5.63
N LEU A 110 2.51 -8.13 4.61
CA LEU A 110 1.52 -8.64 3.67
C LEU A 110 2.18 -9.18 2.39
N TYR A 111 2.29 -10.48 2.30
CA TYR A 111 2.96 -11.19 1.19
C TYR A 111 1.98 -11.57 0.08
N GLU A 112 2.43 -11.57 -1.17
CA GLU A 112 1.58 -11.99 -2.31
C GLU A 112 1.26 -13.48 -2.28
N SER A 113 2.16 -14.31 -1.77
CA SER A 113 1.95 -15.76 -1.62
C SER A 113 0.92 -16.11 -0.55
N ASP A 114 0.64 -15.19 0.38
CA ASP A 114 -0.30 -15.38 1.47
C ASP A 114 -1.10 -14.09 1.72
N PRO A 115 -2.03 -13.76 0.82
CA PRO A 115 -2.69 -12.47 0.78
C PRO A 115 -3.73 -12.26 1.89
N THR A 116 -3.99 -13.28 2.72
CA THR A 116 -5.11 -13.31 3.66
C THR A 116 -4.72 -12.86 5.08
N GLN A 117 -3.44 -12.66 5.35
CA GLN A 117 -2.93 -12.28 6.66
C GLN A 117 -1.66 -11.42 6.57
N VAL A 118 -1.41 -10.67 7.64
CA VAL A 118 -0.16 -9.92 7.85
C VAL A 118 0.70 -10.72 8.82
N LYS A 119 1.97 -10.95 8.47
CA LYS A 119 2.93 -11.73 9.26
C LYS A 119 3.94 -10.84 9.96
#